data_AF-A0A1G6EQC4-F1
#
_entry.id   AF-A0A1G6EQC4-F1
#
_cell.length_a   1.000
_cell.length_b   1.000
_cell.length_c   1.000
_cell.angle_alpha   90.00
_cell.angle_beta   90.00
_cell.angle_gamma   90.00
#
_symmetry.space_group_name_H-M   'P 1'
#
loop_
_entity.id
_entity.type
_entity.pdbx_description
1 polymer ?
#
loop_
_entity_poly.entity_id
_entity_poly.type
_entity_poly.pdbx_seq_one_letter_code
_entity_poly.pdbx_strand_id
1 'polypeptide(L)'
;MKITFTSSKGFKRAVTAVTAAAIMTTTFTGFAASADNSAVPAGDAFTVSYNGHEVIKRQYSFKDVENEFTYSDYFFDADPKAYNPSLATMSCIMTEASSTYKEGSDYSKGAQTITDILGKIGFGNIFVNADYKAKPTADSIGCVIASKKAVLGGKDSYIVSVTVRSAEYEKEWVSNVTLGTKGEAKGFSDSASKLKKYVDEYISSHKELKNAAADGRAAIWFQGFSRGGAVANLTAKRCIDEYTGTPVFAYCIAAPQGGISSEERSDRDYRSIHNVINVNDIVPYVGPSYMGFKRYGVDHYVGDSSINEKELLKGRFFVNNLSDNNGYVQAAAHKLELVKKHIRSIAGAKSESVMPYNVQNKRLDIGLHIPKIENASSSLPTYRVISNFFNTISVNLSRSEYVSSGLQDAVGRLVSYVFSGADVASLKNKLNKDKFISDTVKQYFLNRLVSVHPFTFLCPPAAITKMLMINTDDLISAAQGALSTNSELKAAMNNYTGGFGQALKDIGLIAKYALKGFKNLDELVTFFLNVGNITHNHEFKQYIGWLRAADPWYEGEAVTAEHMDENRFKITCKNENAEDVTLAEAA
;
A
#
# COMPACT_ATOMS: atom_id res chain seq x y z
N MET A 1 -0.10 55.45 -1.51
CA MET A 1 1.05 54.59 -1.89
C MET A 1 0.51 53.21 -2.27
N LYS A 2 0.35 52.92 -3.57
CA LYS A 2 -0.03 51.58 -4.07
C LYS A 2 1.22 50.70 -3.93
N ILE A 3 1.23 49.78 -2.97
CA ILE A 3 2.33 48.84 -2.80
C ILE A 3 2.15 47.74 -3.85
N THR A 4 2.94 47.83 -4.91
CA THR A 4 3.01 46.81 -5.96
C THR A 4 3.82 45.61 -5.42
N PHE A 5 3.14 44.52 -5.05
CA PHE A 5 3.81 43.27 -4.70
C PHE A 5 4.30 42.61 -5.99
N THR A 6 5.55 42.84 -6.38
CA THR A 6 6.24 41.98 -7.35
C THR A 6 6.24 40.55 -6.79
N SER A 7 5.65 39.60 -7.53
CA SER A 7 5.41 38.22 -7.09
C SER A 7 6.69 37.52 -6.64
N SER A 8 6.98 37.57 -5.33
CA SER A 8 8.14 36.91 -4.77
C SER A 8 7.83 35.42 -4.59
N LYS A 9 8.83 34.55 -4.81
CA LYS A 9 8.74 33.10 -4.56
C LYS A 9 8.21 32.78 -3.13
N GLY A 10 8.34 33.71 -2.18
CA GLY A 10 7.79 33.61 -0.82
C GLY A 10 6.26 33.72 -0.73
N PHE A 11 5.62 34.61 -1.50
CA PHE A 11 4.14 34.72 -1.52
C PHE A 11 3.48 33.46 -2.09
N LYS A 12 4.10 32.88 -3.12
CA LYS A 12 3.68 31.59 -3.69
C LYS A 12 3.77 30.47 -2.65
N ARG A 13 4.92 30.32 -1.97
CA ARG A 13 5.16 29.34 -0.87
C ARG A 13 4.23 29.52 0.33
N ALA A 14 3.67 30.71 0.51
CA ALA A 14 2.75 30.98 1.60
C ALA A 14 1.33 30.47 1.32
N VAL A 15 0.72 30.87 0.22
CA VAL A 15 -0.61 30.38 -0.17
C VAL A 15 -0.61 28.85 -0.35
N THR A 16 0.54 28.31 -0.79
CA THR A 16 0.89 26.87 -0.78
C THR A 16 0.63 26.22 0.58
N ALA A 17 1.30 26.70 1.63
CA ALA A 17 1.28 26.06 2.94
C ALA A 17 -0.06 26.23 3.68
N VAL A 18 -0.80 27.32 3.43
CA VAL A 18 -2.19 27.47 3.91
C VAL A 18 -3.11 26.46 3.24
N THR A 19 -3.00 26.30 1.93
CA THR A 19 -3.82 25.35 1.17
C THR A 19 -3.47 23.90 1.54
N ALA A 20 -2.19 23.60 1.75
CA ALA A 20 -1.70 22.31 2.24
C ALA A 20 -2.16 22.01 3.67
N ALA A 21 -2.13 22.97 4.60
CA ALA A 21 -2.62 22.77 5.97
C ALA A 21 -4.15 22.60 6.03
N ALA A 22 -4.90 23.36 5.19
CA ALA A 22 -6.35 23.20 5.00
C ALA A 22 -6.71 21.83 4.43
N ILE A 23 -5.85 21.31 3.56
CA ILE A 23 -6.11 20.05 2.87
C ILE A 23 -5.60 18.86 3.69
N MET A 24 -4.44 18.93 4.35
CA MET A 24 -3.93 17.93 5.29
C MET A 24 -4.90 17.64 6.45
N THR A 25 -5.67 18.63 6.88
CA THR A 25 -6.74 18.45 7.88
C THR A 25 -7.99 17.77 7.32
N THR A 26 -8.18 17.75 6.00
CA THR A 26 -9.35 17.13 5.32
C THR A 26 -9.05 15.85 4.54
N THR A 27 -7.78 15.47 4.35
CA THR A 27 -7.41 14.37 3.43
C THR A 27 -7.12 13.02 4.05
N PHE A 28 -7.21 12.90 5.37
CA PHE A 28 -7.16 11.59 6.02
C PHE A 28 -8.50 10.81 5.90
N THR A 29 -9.50 11.38 5.22
CA THR A 29 -10.84 10.79 5.00
C THR A 29 -10.85 9.61 4.03
N GLY A 30 -9.85 9.48 3.15
CA GLY A 30 -9.85 8.53 2.04
C GLY A 30 -9.58 7.07 2.43
N PHE A 31 -9.39 6.78 3.72
CA PHE A 31 -9.00 5.47 4.22
C PHE A 31 -10.17 4.62 4.75
N ALA A 32 -11.40 5.14 4.80
CA ALA A 32 -12.51 4.51 5.50
C ALA A 32 -13.81 4.54 4.67
N ALA A 33 -13.97 3.65 3.68
CA ALA A 33 -15.29 3.35 3.11
C ALA A 33 -15.34 2.00 2.38
N SER A 34 -16.16 1.04 2.86
CA SER A 34 -17.28 0.46 2.08
C SER A 34 -17.94 -0.74 2.79
N ALA A 35 -19.28 -0.80 2.81
CA ALA A 35 -20.13 -2.01 2.95
C ALA A 35 -21.60 -1.73 2.55
N ASP A 36 -22.47 -2.76 2.50
CA ASP A 36 -23.91 -2.87 2.12
C ASP A 36 -24.27 -3.03 0.61
N ASN A 37 -25.24 -3.85 0.14
CA ASN A 37 -25.96 -5.04 0.66
C ASN A 37 -26.71 -5.77 -0.51
N SER A 38 -26.99 -7.08 -0.34
CA SER A 38 -28.00 -7.98 -0.99
C SER A 38 -27.51 -9.15 -1.89
N ALA A 39 -28.09 -10.34 -1.65
CA ALA A 39 -27.62 -11.68 -2.01
C ALA A 39 -28.44 -12.39 -3.13
N VAL A 40 -27.80 -13.34 -3.85
CA VAL A 40 -28.42 -14.31 -4.78
C VAL A 40 -27.60 -15.64 -4.79
N PRO A 41 -28.18 -16.85 -4.98
CA PRO A 41 -27.53 -18.14 -4.70
C PRO A 41 -26.53 -18.64 -5.75
N ALA A 42 -25.65 -19.54 -5.30
CA ALA A 42 -24.52 -20.14 -6.00
C ALA A 42 -24.89 -21.10 -7.14
N GLY A 43 -24.08 -21.06 -8.22
CA GLY A 43 -24.09 -22.00 -9.34
C GLY A 43 -22.95 -23.03 -9.27
N ASP A 44 -23.17 -24.15 -9.97
CA ASP A 44 -22.42 -25.40 -9.92
C ASP A 44 -20.94 -25.33 -10.36
N ALA A 45 -20.15 -26.29 -9.85
CA ALA A 45 -18.73 -26.47 -10.14
C ALA A 45 -18.48 -27.19 -11.47
N PHE A 46 -17.55 -26.66 -12.29
CA PHE A 46 -16.96 -27.34 -13.45
C PHE A 46 -15.50 -27.69 -13.17
N THR A 47 -15.04 -28.88 -13.59
CA THR A 47 -13.66 -29.35 -13.41
C THR A 47 -12.80 -28.94 -14.61
N VAL A 48 -11.71 -28.21 -14.36
CA VAL A 48 -10.63 -27.94 -15.31
C VAL A 48 -9.35 -28.58 -14.76
N SER A 49 -8.34 -28.89 -15.59
CA SER A 49 -7.08 -29.47 -15.14
C SER A 49 -5.87 -28.54 -15.32
N TYR A 50 -4.90 -28.60 -14.40
CA TYR A 50 -3.59 -27.93 -14.47
C TYR A 50 -2.50 -29.01 -14.47
N ASN A 51 -1.71 -29.10 -15.54
CA ASN A 51 -0.73 -30.17 -15.75
C ASN A 51 -1.32 -31.59 -15.53
N GLY A 52 -2.58 -31.80 -15.91
CA GLY A 52 -3.28 -33.07 -15.71
C GLY A 52 -3.90 -33.27 -14.32
N HIS A 53 -3.84 -32.27 -13.45
CA HIS A 53 -4.32 -32.34 -12.07
C HIS A 53 -5.55 -31.48 -11.81
N GLU A 54 -6.36 -31.86 -10.81
CA GLU A 54 -7.61 -31.18 -10.48
C GLU A 54 -7.42 -29.69 -10.14
N VAL A 55 -8.26 -28.85 -10.74
CA VAL A 55 -8.39 -27.44 -10.40
C VAL A 55 -9.76 -27.21 -9.78
N ILE A 56 -9.75 -26.65 -8.58
CA ILE A 56 -10.94 -26.25 -7.84
C ILE A 56 -11.36 -24.87 -8.31
N LYS A 57 -12.51 -24.77 -8.96
CA LYS A 57 -13.23 -23.52 -9.22
C LYS A 57 -14.43 -23.41 -8.30
N ARG A 58 -14.51 -22.34 -7.52
CA ARG A 58 -15.58 -22.12 -6.52
C ARG A 58 -15.90 -20.63 -6.42
N GLN A 59 -16.98 -20.33 -5.70
CA GLN A 59 -17.41 -18.97 -5.38
C GLN A 59 -17.21 -18.67 -3.89
N TYR A 60 -16.98 -17.41 -3.56
CA TYR A 60 -17.07 -16.87 -2.21
C TYR A 60 -17.85 -15.55 -2.23
N SER A 61 -18.58 -15.31 -1.13
CA SER A 61 -19.21 -14.02 -0.89
C SER A 61 -18.28 -13.17 -0.04
N PHE A 62 -18.03 -11.94 -0.46
CA PHE A 62 -17.40 -10.94 0.38
C PHE A 62 -18.19 -9.64 0.29
N LYS A 63 -18.71 -9.18 1.44
CA LYS A 63 -19.61 -8.01 1.52
C LYS A 63 -20.74 -8.07 0.49
N ASP A 64 -21.37 -9.23 0.42
CA ASP A 64 -22.51 -9.55 -0.46
C ASP A 64 -22.21 -9.51 -1.96
N VAL A 65 -20.93 -9.55 -2.34
CA VAL A 65 -20.53 -9.75 -3.73
C VAL A 65 -19.99 -11.16 -3.89
N GLU A 66 -20.67 -11.95 -4.72
CA GLU A 66 -20.18 -13.26 -5.15
C GLU A 66 -18.99 -13.08 -6.10
N ASN A 67 -17.91 -13.79 -5.78
CA ASN A 67 -16.65 -13.73 -6.51
C ASN A 67 -16.13 -15.14 -6.75
N GLU A 68 -15.63 -15.38 -7.94
CA GLU A 68 -15.01 -16.67 -8.29
C GLU A 68 -13.55 -16.74 -7.85
N PHE A 69 -13.10 -17.93 -7.50
CA PHE A 69 -11.69 -18.22 -7.30
C PHE A 69 -11.31 -19.58 -7.86
N THR A 70 -10.03 -19.69 -8.20
CA THR A 70 -9.40 -20.89 -8.77
C THR A 70 -8.24 -21.31 -7.89
N TYR A 71 -8.13 -22.61 -7.59
CA TYR A 71 -7.08 -23.16 -6.74
C TYR A 71 -6.65 -24.57 -7.18
N SER A 72 -5.36 -24.89 -7.04
CA SER A 72 -4.83 -26.26 -7.14
C SER A 72 -3.65 -26.45 -6.19
N ASP A 73 -3.53 -27.63 -5.58
CA ASP A 73 -2.36 -27.98 -4.76
C ASP A 73 -1.07 -28.05 -5.57
N TYR A 74 -1.18 -28.30 -6.88
CA TYR A 74 -0.05 -28.41 -7.78
C TYR A 74 0.63 -27.06 -8.05
N PHE A 75 0.07 -25.95 -7.57
CA PHE A 75 0.80 -24.69 -7.50
C PHE A 75 2.05 -24.79 -6.60
N PHE A 76 2.07 -25.72 -5.65
CA PHE A 76 3.17 -25.93 -4.70
C PHE A 76 4.23 -26.94 -5.18
N ASP A 77 4.03 -27.56 -6.35
CA ASP A 77 5.03 -28.40 -7.03
C ASP A 77 6.03 -27.56 -7.85
N ALA A 78 5.66 -26.32 -8.16
CA ALA A 78 6.53 -25.39 -8.87
C ALA A 78 7.67 -24.89 -7.96
N ASP A 79 8.74 -24.41 -8.57
CA ASP A 79 9.79 -23.69 -7.85
C ASP A 79 9.16 -22.46 -7.15
N PRO A 80 9.24 -22.34 -5.81
CA PRO A 80 8.67 -21.21 -5.09
C PRO A 80 9.29 -19.85 -5.48
N LYS A 81 10.44 -19.83 -6.16
CA LYS A 81 11.06 -18.61 -6.69
C LYS A 81 10.49 -18.19 -8.05
N ALA A 82 9.77 -19.07 -8.73
CA ALA A 82 9.08 -18.76 -9.97
C ALA A 82 7.71 -18.15 -9.63
N TYR A 83 7.46 -16.94 -10.14
CA TYR A 83 6.18 -16.26 -9.92
C TYR A 83 5.05 -17.04 -10.60
N ASN A 84 4.03 -17.40 -9.83
CA ASN A 84 2.83 -18.06 -10.34
C ASN A 84 1.67 -17.05 -10.33
N PRO A 85 1.17 -16.59 -11.50
CA PRO A 85 0.11 -15.59 -11.58
C PRO A 85 -1.19 -16.08 -10.93
N SER A 86 -1.52 -17.36 -11.06
CA SER A 86 -2.74 -17.93 -10.49
C SER A 86 -2.68 -18.05 -8.97
N LEU A 87 -1.51 -18.42 -8.42
CA LEU A 87 -1.29 -18.40 -6.98
C LEU A 87 -1.26 -16.96 -6.44
N ALA A 88 -0.79 -15.99 -7.22
CA ALA A 88 -0.88 -14.56 -6.87
C ALA A 88 -2.32 -14.06 -6.83
N THR A 89 -3.13 -14.38 -7.84
CA THR A 89 -4.58 -14.06 -7.88
C THR A 89 -5.30 -14.66 -6.68
N MET A 90 -5.08 -15.96 -6.42
CA MET A 90 -5.68 -16.64 -5.28
C MET A 90 -5.23 -16.04 -3.94
N SER A 91 -3.94 -15.72 -3.81
CA SER A 91 -3.42 -15.05 -2.62
C SER A 91 -4.09 -13.69 -2.40
N CYS A 92 -4.26 -12.89 -3.45
CA CYS A 92 -4.94 -11.60 -3.36
C CYS A 92 -6.41 -11.75 -2.94
N ILE A 93 -7.12 -12.74 -3.49
CA ILE A 93 -8.50 -13.08 -3.09
C ILE A 93 -8.57 -13.47 -1.60
N MET A 94 -7.65 -14.31 -1.12
CA MET A 94 -7.59 -14.69 0.29
C MET A 94 -7.30 -13.50 1.20
N THR A 95 -6.46 -12.56 0.75
CA THR A 95 -6.22 -11.34 1.53
C THR A 95 -7.47 -10.47 1.63
N GLU A 96 -8.28 -10.35 0.57
CA GLU A 96 -9.58 -9.68 0.66
C GLU A 96 -10.50 -10.38 1.66
N ALA A 97 -10.63 -11.70 1.56
CA ALA A 97 -11.42 -12.51 2.48
C ALA A 97 -10.92 -12.48 3.94
N SER A 98 -9.68 -12.07 4.16
CA SER A 98 -9.10 -11.87 5.49
C SER A 98 -9.43 -10.50 6.11
N SER A 99 -10.22 -9.66 5.46
CA SER A 99 -10.72 -8.43 6.09
C SER A 99 -11.58 -8.76 7.30
N THR A 100 -11.49 -7.97 8.38
CA THR A 100 -12.27 -8.22 9.59
C THR A 100 -13.75 -7.90 9.39
N TYR A 101 -14.56 -8.95 9.27
CA TYR A 101 -16.01 -8.84 9.37
C TYR A 101 -16.45 -8.50 10.80
N LYS A 102 -17.34 -7.52 10.96
CA LYS A 102 -17.97 -7.21 12.25
C LYS A 102 -19.46 -6.98 12.09
N GLU A 103 -20.25 -7.60 12.97
CA GLU A 103 -21.70 -7.44 13.03
C GLU A 103 -22.04 -6.65 14.29
N GLY A 104 -22.52 -5.41 14.17
CA GLY A 104 -22.94 -4.62 15.34
C GLY A 104 -21.84 -4.37 16.40
N SER A 105 -20.55 -4.39 16.00
CA SER A 105 -19.34 -4.36 16.87
C SER A 105 -18.90 -5.70 17.48
N ASP A 106 -19.53 -6.81 17.12
CA ASP A 106 -19.03 -8.15 17.43
C ASP A 106 -17.92 -8.56 16.43
N TYR A 107 -16.75 -8.91 16.96
CA TYR A 107 -15.57 -9.34 16.21
C TYR A 107 -15.41 -10.87 16.17
N SER A 108 -16.28 -11.63 16.84
CA SER A 108 -16.19 -13.10 16.96
C SER A 108 -16.16 -13.81 15.60
N LYS A 109 -16.83 -13.22 14.60
CA LYS A 109 -16.89 -13.69 13.21
C LYS A 109 -15.83 -13.08 12.29
N GLY A 110 -14.84 -12.38 12.83
CA GLY A 110 -13.88 -11.58 12.06
C GLY A 110 -13.13 -12.35 10.97
N ALA A 111 -12.89 -13.65 11.17
CA ALA A 111 -12.18 -14.51 10.22
C ALA A 111 -13.09 -15.39 9.35
N GLN A 112 -14.42 -15.26 9.44
CA GLN A 112 -15.36 -16.23 8.86
C GLN A 112 -15.14 -16.46 7.36
N THR A 113 -15.02 -15.39 6.57
CA THR A 113 -14.88 -15.52 5.11
C THR A 113 -13.60 -16.24 4.71
N ILE A 114 -12.45 -15.93 5.32
CA ILE A 114 -11.19 -16.61 5.02
C ILE A 114 -11.22 -18.07 5.49
N THR A 115 -11.85 -18.38 6.63
CA THR A 115 -12.00 -19.77 7.07
C THR A 115 -12.90 -20.58 6.14
N ASP A 116 -13.93 -19.96 5.58
CA ASP A 116 -14.83 -20.60 4.61
C ASP A 116 -14.11 -20.89 3.29
N ILE A 117 -13.31 -19.95 2.78
CA ILE A 117 -12.48 -20.18 1.59
C ILE A 117 -11.51 -21.33 1.82
N LEU A 118 -10.77 -21.32 2.94
CA LEU A 118 -9.83 -22.38 3.30
C LEU A 118 -10.50 -23.76 3.35
N GLY A 119 -11.69 -23.85 3.95
CA GLY A 119 -12.48 -25.08 3.96
C GLY A 119 -12.88 -25.54 2.56
N LYS A 120 -13.30 -24.63 1.68
CA LYS A 120 -13.68 -24.93 0.28
C LYS A 120 -12.53 -25.46 -0.58
N ILE A 121 -11.27 -25.15 -0.24
CA ILE A 121 -10.06 -25.67 -0.91
C ILE A 121 -9.40 -26.84 -0.15
N GLY A 122 -10.07 -27.37 0.87
CA GLY A 122 -9.67 -28.58 1.59
C GLY A 122 -8.62 -28.36 2.69
N PHE A 123 -8.39 -27.12 3.13
CA PHE A 123 -7.58 -26.86 4.32
C PHE A 123 -8.40 -27.13 5.58
N GLY A 124 -7.78 -27.83 6.51
CA GLY A 124 -8.32 -28.14 7.84
C GLY A 124 -7.42 -27.61 8.95
N ASN A 125 -7.64 -28.09 10.18
CA ASN A 125 -6.86 -27.71 11.37
C ASN A 125 -6.74 -26.19 11.53
N ILE A 126 -7.84 -25.47 11.35
CA ILE A 126 -7.84 -24.02 11.25
C ILE A 126 -7.60 -23.40 12.64
N PHE A 127 -6.52 -22.64 12.75
CA PHE A 127 -6.20 -21.79 13.89
C PHE A 127 -6.56 -20.33 13.55
N VAL A 128 -7.34 -19.69 14.42
CA VAL A 128 -7.64 -18.26 14.38
C VAL A 128 -7.19 -17.66 15.71
N ASN A 129 -6.26 -16.71 15.67
CA ASN A 129 -5.71 -16.15 16.89
C ASN A 129 -6.69 -15.19 17.60
N ALA A 130 -6.39 -14.85 18.85
CA ALA A 130 -7.27 -14.04 19.70
C ALA A 130 -7.49 -12.61 19.14
N ASP A 131 -6.45 -11.99 18.58
CA ASP A 131 -6.50 -10.63 18.03
C ASP A 131 -7.45 -10.50 16.81
N TYR A 132 -7.74 -11.60 16.12
CA TYR A 132 -8.74 -11.61 15.05
C TYR A 132 -10.16 -11.47 15.58
N LYS A 133 -10.41 -12.02 16.77
CA LYS A 133 -11.73 -12.10 17.42
C LYS A 133 -12.01 -10.91 18.34
N ALA A 134 -11.09 -9.94 18.36
CA ALA A 134 -11.15 -8.77 19.21
C ALA A 134 -11.05 -7.49 18.36
N LYS A 135 -11.48 -6.37 18.95
CA LYS A 135 -11.33 -5.06 18.33
C LYS A 135 -9.85 -4.76 18.09
N PRO A 136 -9.45 -4.42 16.85
CA PRO A 136 -8.05 -4.12 16.54
C PRO A 136 -7.49 -2.95 17.36
N THR A 137 -6.27 -3.11 17.85
CA THR A 137 -5.48 -2.11 18.57
C THR A 137 -4.25 -1.74 17.73
N ALA A 138 -3.45 -0.74 18.16
CA ALA A 138 -2.23 -0.41 17.43
C ALA A 138 -1.22 -1.57 17.36
N ASP A 139 -1.25 -2.46 18.35
CA ASP A 139 -0.27 -3.53 18.54
C ASP A 139 -0.78 -4.93 18.16
N SER A 140 -2.07 -5.09 17.86
CA SER A 140 -2.65 -6.40 17.56
C SER A 140 -2.27 -6.89 16.15
N ILE A 141 -2.39 -8.19 15.93
CA ILE A 141 -2.22 -8.80 14.61
C ILE A 141 -3.17 -9.98 14.43
N GLY A 142 -4.20 -9.82 13.61
CA GLY A 142 -5.08 -10.94 13.24
C GLY A 142 -4.40 -11.87 12.23
N CYS A 143 -4.42 -13.18 12.48
CA CYS A 143 -4.01 -14.19 11.50
C CYS A 143 -4.85 -15.47 11.54
N VAL A 144 -4.94 -16.13 10.39
CA VAL A 144 -5.46 -17.50 10.24
C VAL A 144 -4.33 -18.39 9.77
N ILE A 145 -4.13 -19.52 10.44
CA ILE A 145 -3.17 -20.56 10.03
C ILE A 145 -3.95 -21.85 9.84
N ALA A 146 -3.78 -22.51 8.70
CA ALA A 146 -4.45 -23.77 8.40
C ALA A 146 -3.50 -24.72 7.69
N SER A 147 -3.78 -26.02 7.76
CA SER A 147 -2.95 -27.03 7.10
C SER A 147 -3.78 -28.06 6.36
N LYS A 148 -3.15 -28.62 5.34
CA LYS A 148 -3.75 -29.56 4.40
C LYS A 148 -2.74 -30.65 4.08
N LYS A 149 -3.19 -31.91 4.03
CA LYS A 149 -2.43 -33.00 3.41
C LYS A 149 -2.52 -32.85 1.89
N ALA A 150 -1.40 -33.01 1.20
CA ALA A 150 -1.31 -32.96 -0.25
C ALA A 150 -0.27 -33.97 -0.74
N VAL A 151 -0.28 -34.26 -2.04
CA VAL A 151 0.79 -35.02 -2.69
C VAL A 151 1.58 -34.04 -3.53
N LEU A 152 2.81 -33.73 -3.09
CA LEU A 152 3.70 -32.79 -3.78
C LEU A 152 4.91 -33.53 -4.32
N GLY A 153 5.22 -33.37 -5.61
CA GLY A 153 6.29 -34.10 -6.29
C GLY A 153 6.20 -35.62 -6.11
N GLY A 154 4.97 -36.17 -6.04
CA GLY A 154 4.70 -37.58 -5.81
C GLY A 154 4.88 -38.07 -4.37
N LYS A 155 5.03 -37.17 -3.38
CA LYS A 155 5.23 -37.52 -1.97
C LYS A 155 4.14 -36.95 -1.08
N ASP A 156 3.72 -37.74 -0.08
CA ASP A 156 2.85 -37.28 0.99
C ASP A 156 3.48 -36.10 1.75
N SER A 157 2.82 -34.95 1.63
CA SER A 157 3.32 -33.64 2.04
C SER A 157 2.20 -32.82 2.71
N TYR A 158 2.59 -31.67 3.26
CA TYR A 158 1.65 -30.71 3.83
C TYR A 158 1.79 -29.34 3.18
N ILE A 159 0.67 -28.64 3.05
CA ILE A 159 0.65 -27.20 2.76
C ILE A 159 0.14 -26.50 4.00
N VAL A 160 0.87 -25.49 4.47
CA VAL A 160 0.50 -24.62 5.60
C VAL A 160 0.18 -23.24 5.05
N SER A 161 -1.10 -22.85 5.10
CA SER A 161 -1.51 -21.49 4.74
C SER A 161 -1.41 -20.58 5.96
N VAL A 162 -0.78 -19.42 5.78
CA VAL A 162 -0.64 -18.35 6.78
C VAL A 162 -1.19 -17.05 6.20
N THR A 163 -2.43 -16.74 6.53
CA THR A 163 -3.12 -15.55 6.03
C THR A 163 -3.18 -14.47 7.10
N VAL A 164 -2.62 -13.30 6.79
CA VAL A 164 -2.61 -12.14 7.69
C VAL A 164 -3.82 -11.26 7.42
N ARG A 165 -4.50 -10.80 8.47
CA ARG A 165 -5.60 -9.84 8.39
C ARG A 165 -5.18 -8.62 7.58
N SER A 166 -5.95 -8.32 6.54
CA SER A 166 -5.52 -7.41 5.47
C SER A 166 -6.39 -6.18 5.25
N ALA A 167 -7.55 -6.07 5.91
CA ALA A 167 -8.34 -4.84 5.95
C ALA A 167 -9.21 -4.77 7.21
N GLU A 168 -9.86 -3.62 7.41
CA GLU A 168 -10.78 -3.37 8.53
C GLU A 168 -10.12 -3.58 9.91
N TYR A 169 -8.80 -3.43 9.94
CA TYR A 169 -7.96 -3.59 11.12
C TYR A 169 -7.76 -2.28 11.92
N GLU A 170 -8.57 -1.26 11.65
CA GLU A 170 -8.69 -0.01 12.41
C GLU A 170 -7.33 0.57 12.86
N LYS A 171 -7.08 0.61 14.19
CA LYS A 171 -5.90 1.22 14.78
C LYS A 171 -4.59 0.50 14.44
N GLU A 172 -4.62 -0.72 13.90
CA GLU A 172 -3.41 -1.42 13.48
C GLU A 172 -2.64 -0.66 12.40
N TRP A 173 -3.31 0.21 11.62
CA TRP A 173 -2.66 1.04 10.59
C TRP A 173 -1.58 1.96 11.17
N VAL A 174 -1.64 2.29 12.48
CA VAL A 174 -0.60 3.07 13.17
C VAL A 174 0.77 2.41 13.03
N SER A 175 0.83 1.08 13.01
CA SER A 175 2.07 0.34 12.78
C SER A 175 2.76 0.70 11.46
N ASN A 176 2.01 1.14 10.44
CA ASN A 176 2.57 1.50 9.13
C ASN A 176 3.52 2.69 9.22
N VAL A 177 3.29 3.59 10.17
CA VAL A 177 4.08 4.81 10.35
C VAL A 177 5.10 4.67 11.48
N THR A 178 5.12 3.54 12.19
CA THR A 178 6.07 3.28 13.28
C THR A 178 7.36 2.67 12.73
N LEU A 179 8.26 3.53 12.24
CA LEU A 179 9.51 3.11 11.62
C LEU A 179 10.59 2.74 12.66
N GLY A 180 10.63 3.42 13.80
CA GLY A 180 11.74 3.28 14.77
C GLY A 180 13.06 3.83 14.23
N THR A 181 14.15 3.71 14.99
CA THR A 181 15.45 4.33 14.65
C THR A 181 16.46 3.41 13.98
N LYS A 182 16.28 2.08 14.09
CA LYS A 182 17.20 1.06 13.55
C LYS A 182 16.46 -0.25 13.26
N GLY A 183 17.09 -1.14 12.51
CA GLY A 183 16.50 -2.44 12.15
C GLY A 183 15.36 -2.29 11.15
N GLU A 184 14.62 -3.38 10.96
CA GLU A 184 13.33 -3.38 10.24
C GLU A 184 12.38 -2.30 10.79
N ALA A 185 11.37 -1.92 10.02
CA ALA A 185 10.36 -0.96 10.47
C ALA A 185 9.63 -1.53 11.68
N LYS A 186 9.76 -0.85 12.83
CA LYS A 186 9.38 -1.39 14.14
C LYS A 186 7.96 -1.93 14.19
N GLY A 187 6.98 -1.17 13.66
CA GLY A 187 5.57 -1.58 13.68
C GLY A 187 5.32 -2.89 12.93
N PHE A 188 5.98 -3.12 11.79
CA PHE A 188 5.86 -4.38 11.06
C PHE A 188 6.68 -5.49 11.70
N SER A 189 7.88 -5.19 12.17
CA SER A 189 8.80 -6.17 12.76
C SER A 189 8.24 -6.77 14.05
N ASP A 190 7.61 -5.96 14.91
CA ASP A 190 6.95 -6.42 16.13
C ASP A 190 5.78 -7.38 15.81
N SER A 191 4.92 -7.02 14.84
CA SER A 191 3.83 -7.88 14.38
C SER A 191 4.34 -9.15 13.71
N ALA A 192 5.42 -9.08 12.94
CA ALA A 192 6.05 -10.25 12.32
C ALA A 192 6.65 -11.21 13.36
N SER A 193 7.13 -10.71 14.49
CA SER A 193 7.63 -11.55 15.59
C SER A 193 6.49 -12.33 16.23
N LYS A 194 5.34 -11.69 16.42
CA LYS A 194 4.13 -12.35 16.91
C LYS A 194 3.62 -13.39 15.91
N LEU A 195 3.56 -13.06 14.62
CA LEU A 195 3.12 -13.99 13.58
C LEU A 195 4.05 -15.20 13.47
N LYS A 196 5.37 -14.98 13.47
CA LYS A 196 6.36 -16.07 13.47
C LYS A 196 6.14 -17.01 14.65
N LYS A 197 5.93 -16.49 15.85
CA LYS A 197 5.60 -17.29 17.04
C LYS A 197 4.34 -18.14 16.83
N TYR A 198 3.28 -17.59 16.26
CA TYR A 198 2.07 -18.37 15.95
C TYR A 198 2.32 -19.47 14.92
N VAL A 199 3.16 -19.23 13.90
CA VAL A 199 3.57 -20.27 12.93
C VAL A 199 4.31 -21.40 13.63
N ASP A 200 5.24 -21.07 14.53
CA ASP A 200 6.07 -22.05 15.24
C ASP A 200 5.23 -22.91 16.19
N GLU A 201 4.33 -22.27 16.94
CA GLU A 201 3.37 -22.93 17.82
C GLU A 201 2.41 -23.82 17.03
N TYR A 202 1.93 -23.35 15.88
CA TYR A 202 1.05 -24.11 15.02
C TYR A 202 1.73 -25.37 14.46
N ILE A 203 2.92 -25.23 13.87
CA ILE A 203 3.67 -26.38 13.35
C ILE A 203 4.00 -27.36 14.49
N SER A 204 4.44 -26.85 15.64
CA SER A 204 4.83 -27.69 16.77
C SER A 204 3.67 -28.44 17.43
N SER A 205 2.46 -27.88 17.40
CA SER A 205 1.25 -28.51 17.97
C SER A 205 0.67 -29.63 17.10
N HIS A 206 1.09 -29.75 15.84
CA HIS A 206 0.62 -30.78 14.91
C HIS A 206 1.73 -31.79 14.61
N LYS A 207 1.76 -32.92 15.32
CA LYS A 207 2.86 -33.92 15.27
C LYS A 207 3.22 -34.37 13.84
N GLU A 208 2.25 -34.71 13.01
CA GLU A 208 2.52 -35.17 11.64
C GLU A 208 3.09 -34.06 10.76
N LEU A 209 2.55 -32.84 10.86
CA LEU A 209 3.06 -31.66 10.16
C LEU A 209 4.47 -31.31 10.61
N LYS A 210 4.75 -31.34 11.92
CA LYS A 210 6.09 -31.11 12.47
C LYS A 210 7.12 -32.05 11.87
N ASN A 211 6.80 -33.34 11.82
CA ASN A 211 7.67 -34.35 11.22
C ASN A 211 7.84 -34.11 9.70
N ALA A 212 6.74 -33.81 9.00
CA ALA A 212 6.80 -33.50 7.57
C ALA A 212 7.66 -32.25 7.28
N ALA A 213 7.55 -31.19 8.08
CA ALA A 213 8.38 -29.99 7.94
C ALA A 213 9.87 -30.29 8.17
N ALA A 214 10.21 -31.09 9.19
CA ALA A 214 11.58 -31.52 9.45
C ALA A 214 12.18 -32.37 8.32
N ASP A 215 11.35 -33.15 7.62
CA ASP A 215 11.75 -33.99 6.49
C ASP A 215 11.75 -33.26 5.13
N GLY A 216 11.45 -31.94 5.10
CA GLY A 216 11.31 -31.18 3.85
C GLY A 216 10.07 -31.55 3.02
N ARG A 217 9.04 -32.12 3.66
CA ARG A 217 7.74 -32.51 3.08
C ARG A 217 6.62 -31.57 3.49
N ALA A 218 6.93 -30.29 3.66
CA ALA A 218 5.94 -29.25 3.90
C ALA A 218 6.26 -28.01 3.06
N ALA A 219 5.23 -27.29 2.63
CA ALA A 219 5.33 -25.97 2.03
C ALA A 219 4.56 -24.95 2.88
N ILE A 220 5.09 -23.74 3.04
CA ILE A 220 4.43 -22.65 3.77
C ILE A 220 4.01 -21.58 2.75
N TRP A 221 2.72 -21.25 2.76
CA TRP A 221 2.11 -20.26 1.88
C TRP A 221 1.70 -19.03 2.70
N PHE A 222 2.37 -17.90 2.49
CA PHE A 222 2.04 -16.63 3.14
C PHE A 222 1.22 -15.74 2.22
N GLN A 223 0.16 -15.13 2.77
CA GLN A 223 -0.61 -14.10 2.07
C GLN A 223 -0.87 -12.90 3.00
N GLY A 224 -0.73 -11.70 2.44
CA GLY A 224 -1.09 -10.47 3.12
C GLY A 224 -1.22 -9.31 2.15
N PHE A 225 -2.16 -8.40 2.40
CA PHE A 225 -2.31 -7.16 1.65
C PHE A 225 -2.01 -5.95 2.54
N SER A 226 -1.44 -4.89 1.98
CA SER A 226 -1.11 -3.66 2.71
C SER A 226 -0.20 -3.94 3.91
N ARG A 227 -0.56 -3.47 5.10
CA ARG A 227 0.10 -3.83 6.37
C ARG A 227 0.28 -5.34 6.53
N GLY A 228 -0.76 -6.14 6.25
CA GLY A 228 -0.69 -7.59 6.32
C GLY A 228 0.38 -8.16 5.38
N GLY A 229 0.55 -7.54 4.21
CA GLY A 229 1.61 -7.86 3.25
C GLY A 229 3.01 -7.59 3.77
N ALA A 230 3.24 -6.46 4.47
CA ALA A 230 4.53 -6.20 5.10
C ALA A 230 4.83 -7.18 6.24
N VAL A 231 3.86 -7.49 7.08
CA VAL A 231 4.03 -8.48 8.16
C VAL A 231 4.30 -9.88 7.59
N ALA A 232 3.58 -10.28 6.54
CA ALA A 232 3.83 -11.52 5.81
C ALA A 232 5.23 -11.55 5.18
N ASN A 233 5.69 -10.45 4.58
CA ASN A 233 7.02 -10.32 3.96
C ASN A 233 8.14 -10.58 4.99
N LEU A 234 8.10 -9.89 6.14
CA LEU A 234 9.12 -10.06 7.18
C LEU A 234 9.04 -11.45 7.83
N THR A 235 7.84 -12.00 8.00
CA THR A 235 7.66 -13.34 8.58
C THR A 235 8.14 -14.43 7.63
N ALA A 236 7.84 -14.32 6.33
CA ALA A 236 8.32 -15.25 5.31
C ALA A 236 9.85 -15.29 5.27
N LYS A 237 10.52 -14.12 5.32
CA LYS A 237 11.98 -14.04 5.45
C LYS A 237 12.49 -14.82 6.65
N ARG A 238 11.88 -14.64 7.82
CA ARG A 238 12.27 -15.35 9.06
C ARG A 238 12.02 -16.86 8.96
N CYS A 239 10.95 -17.29 8.29
CA CYS A 239 10.70 -18.70 8.02
C CYS A 239 11.73 -19.29 7.04
N ILE A 240 12.16 -18.56 6.02
CA ILE A 240 13.24 -18.98 5.11
C ILE A 240 14.57 -19.14 5.86
N ASP A 241 14.85 -18.24 6.82
CA ASP A 241 16.06 -18.31 7.63
C ASP A 241 16.11 -19.57 8.51
N GLU A 242 14.97 -19.98 9.06
CA GLU A 242 14.83 -21.04 10.07
C GLU A 242 14.49 -22.41 9.48
N TYR A 243 13.46 -22.50 8.63
CA TYR A 243 12.98 -23.74 8.02
C TYR A 243 13.74 -24.08 6.75
N THR A 244 15.02 -24.43 6.91
CA THR A 244 15.89 -24.80 5.78
C THR A 244 15.33 -26.02 5.06
N GLY A 245 15.13 -25.91 3.74
CA GLY A 245 14.59 -27.00 2.91
C GLY A 245 13.05 -27.08 2.86
N THR A 246 12.33 -26.24 3.62
CA THR A 246 10.88 -26.08 3.49
C THR A 246 10.58 -24.97 2.46
N PRO A 247 9.94 -25.26 1.32
CA PRO A 247 9.51 -24.23 0.38
C PRO A 247 8.60 -23.18 1.03
N VAL A 248 8.92 -21.90 0.81
CA VAL A 248 8.10 -20.77 1.27
C VAL A 248 7.58 -20.03 0.04
N PHE A 249 6.27 -20.01 -0.15
CA PHE A 249 5.57 -19.27 -1.19
C PHE A 249 4.93 -18.04 -0.54
N ALA A 250 5.50 -16.86 -0.69
CA ALA A 250 4.95 -15.66 -0.07
C ALA A 250 4.46 -14.67 -1.12
N TYR A 251 3.18 -14.30 -1.04
CA TYR A 251 2.54 -13.31 -1.92
C TYR A 251 2.08 -12.11 -1.09
N CYS A 252 2.87 -11.05 -1.16
CA CYS A 252 2.70 -9.83 -0.39
C CYS A 252 2.13 -8.73 -1.28
N ILE A 253 0.83 -8.48 -1.20
CA ILE A 253 0.14 -7.54 -2.09
C ILE A 253 0.15 -6.15 -1.48
N ALA A 254 0.40 -5.10 -2.28
CA ALA A 254 0.42 -3.71 -1.82
C ALA A 254 1.32 -3.46 -0.59
N ALA A 255 2.36 -4.27 -0.41
CA ALA A 255 3.14 -4.27 0.83
C ALA A 255 3.97 -2.98 0.96
N PRO A 256 3.85 -2.24 2.08
CA PRO A 256 4.79 -1.18 2.40
C PRO A 256 6.19 -1.76 2.65
N GLN A 257 7.20 -0.92 2.61
CA GLN A 257 8.58 -1.33 2.82
C GLN A 257 8.85 -1.40 4.33
N GLY A 258 9.32 -2.56 4.79
CA GLY A 258 9.57 -2.82 6.21
C GLY A 258 10.90 -3.50 6.51
N GLY A 259 11.53 -4.12 5.52
CA GLY A 259 12.81 -4.79 5.66
C GLY A 259 13.98 -3.82 5.48
N ILE A 260 15.19 -4.29 5.79
CA ILE A 260 16.44 -3.58 5.51
C ILE A 260 17.51 -4.57 5.06
N SER A 261 18.44 -4.14 4.21
CA SER A 261 19.46 -5.06 3.66
C SER A 261 20.37 -5.68 4.72
N SER A 262 20.62 -5.00 5.85
CA SER A 262 21.51 -5.54 6.90
C SER A 262 20.91 -6.70 7.69
N GLU A 263 19.62 -7.00 7.51
CA GLU A 263 18.95 -8.14 8.15
C GLU A 263 18.89 -9.35 7.20
N GLU A 264 19.24 -9.19 5.93
CA GLU A 264 19.35 -10.30 4.97
C GLU A 264 20.60 -11.14 5.26
N ARG A 265 20.45 -12.46 5.22
CA ARG A 265 21.59 -13.38 5.31
C ARG A 265 22.12 -13.67 3.91
N SER A 266 23.44 -13.65 3.76
CA SER A 266 24.10 -13.93 2.47
C SER A 266 23.98 -15.40 2.03
N ASP A 267 23.69 -16.32 2.95
CA ASP A 267 23.51 -17.76 2.70
C ASP A 267 22.04 -18.15 2.47
N ARG A 268 21.16 -17.18 2.24
CA ARG A 268 19.73 -17.39 2.02
C ARG A 268 19.27 -16.70 0.74
N ASP A 269 18.28 -17.30 0.09
CA ASP A 269 17.65 -16.78 -1.12
C ASP A 269 16.19 -16.45 -0.83
N TYR A 270 15.86 -15.16 -0.90
CA TYR A 270 14.53 -14.65 -0.58
C TYR A 270 13.64 -14.47 -1.82
N ARG A 271 14.05 -14.95 -3.00
CA ARG A 271 13.30 -14.75 -4.26
C ARG A 271 11.91 -15.37 -4.29
N SER A 272 11.59 -16.25 -3.35
CA SER A 272 10.26 -16.83 -3.18
C SER A 272 9.27 -15.96 -2.39
N ILE A 273 9.71 -14.75 -2.01
CA ILE A 273 8.84 -13.68 -1.53
C ILE A 273 8.52 -12.77 -2.71
N HIS A 274 7.27 -12.80 -3.16
CA HIS A 274 6.75 -12.05 -4.29
C HIS A 274 5.89 -10.89 -3.81
N ASN A 275 6.31 -9.66 -4.09
CA ASN A 275 5.58 -8.46 -3.73
C ASN A 275 4.82 -7.93 -4.95
N VAL A 276 3.50 -7.84 -4.91
CA VAL A 276 2.71 -7.28 -6.03
C VAL A 276 2.39 -5.82 -5.73
N ILE A 277 2.87 -4.90 -6.56
CA ILE A 277 2.88 -3.45 -6.31
C ILE A 277 2.16 -2.70 -7.42
N ASN A 278 1.05 -2.03 -7.10
CA ASN A 278 0.49 -1.03 -8.01
C ASN A 278 1.32 0.25 -7.87
N VAL A 279 1.96 0.68 -8.96
CA VAL A 279 2.81 1.89 -8.97
C VAL A 279 2.06 3.17 -8.60
N ASN A 280 0.74 3.18 -8.82
CA ASN A 280 -0.15 4.30 -8.51
C ASN A 280 -0.74 4.23 -7.09
N ASP A 281 -0.45 3.17 -6.34
CA ASP A 281 -0.81 3.01 -4.93
C ASP A 281 0.24 3.70 -4.04
N ILE A 282 -0.22 4.50 -3.08
CA ILE A 282 0.64 5.25 -2.17
C ILE A 282 1.24 4.39 -1.05
N VAL A 283 0.57 3.32 -0.63
CA VAL A 283 0.96 2.52 0.54
C VAL A 283 2.31 1.80 0.35
N PRO A 284 2.63 1.21 -0.83
CA PRO A 284 3.94 0.63 -1.10
C PRO A 284 5.16 1.56 -0.94
N TYR A 285 4.94 2.88 -0.86
CA TYR A 285 6.00 3.89 -0.67
C TYR A 285 6.21 4.26 0.80
N VAL A 286 5.36 3.78 1.71
CA VAL A 286 5.59 3.89 3.17
C VAL A 286 6.83 3.08 3.54
N GLY A 287 7.62 3.61 4.47
CA GLY A 287 8.98 3.15 4.73
C GLY A 287 9.90 3.52 3.55
N PRO A 288 10.21 4.80 3.31
CA PRO A 288 10.89 5.20 2.08
C PRO A 288 12.29 4.59 1.96
N SER A 289 12.70 4.21 0.74
CA SER A 289 14.01 3.57 0.53
C SER A 289 15.21 4.46 0.88
N TYR A 290 15.05 5.79 0.77
CA TYR A 290 16.04 6.77 1.23
C TYR A 290 16.24 6.75 2.76
N MET A 291 15.30 6.19 3.53
CA MET A 291 15.45 5.91 4.95
C MET A 291 16.08 4.53 5.23
N GLY A 292 16.51 3.82 4.19
CA GLY A 292 17.18 2.51 4.26
C GLY A 292 16.25 1.30 4.18
N PHE A 293 14.96 1.52 3.96
CA PHE A 293 13.97 0.44 3.90
C PHE A 293 13.87 -0.20 2.51
N LYS A 294 13.46 -1.47 2.50
CA LYS A 294 13.13 -2.24 1.30
C LYS A 294 12.00 -3.24 1.62
N ARG A 295 11.51 -3.93 0.60
CA ARG A 295 10.83 -5.23 0.77
C ARG A 295 11.85 -6.35 0.56
N TYR A 296 11.72 -7.47 1.26
CA TYR A 296 12.48 -8.67 0.91
C TYR A 296 11.89 -9.34 -0.34
N GLY A 297 12.73 -10.06 -1.08
CA GLY A 297 12.33 -10.79 -2.28
C GLY A 297 12.24 -9.96 -3.55
N VAL A 298 11.24 -10.25 -4.38
CA VAL A 298 11.08 -9.71 -5.74
C VAL A 298 9.81 -8.87 -5.84
N ASP A 299 9.95 -7.63 -6.30
CA ASP A 299 8.83 -6.75 -6.63
C ASP A 299 8.32 -7.05 -8.06
N HIS A 300 7.01 -7.26 -8.17
CA HIS A 300 6.23 -7.41 -9.39
C HIS A 300 5.27 -6.24 -9.47
N TYR A 301 5.32 -5.47 -10.54
CA TYR A 301 4.56 -4.23 -10.64
C TYR A 301 3.32 -4.39 -11.52
N VAL A 302 2.24 -3.69 -11.16
CA VAL A 302 0.99 -3.57 -11.92
C VAL A 302 0.59 -2.08 -12.03
N GLY A 303 -0.33 -1.73 -12.93
CA GLY A 303 -0.81 -0.35 -13.12
C GLY A 303 -0.66 0.20 -14.55
N ASP A 304 -1.12 1.45 -14.75
CA ASP A 304 -1.10 2.16 -16.05
C ASP A 304 0.33 2.27 -16.64
N SER A 305 0.52 1.67 -17.81
CA SER A 305 1.78 1.29 -18.46
C SER A 305 2.41 2.38 -19.33
N SER A 306 2.13 3.66 -19.05
CA SER A 306 2.85 4.80 -19.64
C SER A 306 4.26 5.01 -19.06
N ILE A 307 4.77 4.06 -18.27
CA ILE A 307 6.09 4.14 -17.65
C ILE A 307 7.14 3.70 -18.67
N ASN A 308 8.09 4.60 -18.96
CA ASN A 308 9.25 4.30 -19.77
C ASN A 308 10.05 3.15 -19.12
N GLU A 309 10.36 2.13 -19.90
CA GLU A 309 11.18 0.97 -19.52
C GLU A 309 12.47 1.39 -18.80
N LYS A 310 13.13 2.49 -19.23
CA LYS A 310 14.34 3.04 -18.56
C LYS A 310 14.13 3.51 -17.12
N GLU A 311 12.92 3.94 -16.77
CA GLU A 311 12.55 4.34 -15.39
C GLU A 311 12.14 3.13 -14.54
N LEU A 312 11.64 2.07 -15.16
CA LEU A 312 11.36 0.78 -14.52
C LEU A 312 12.58 -0.13 -14.42
N LEU A 313 13.64 0.08 -15.21
CA LEU A 313 14.83 -0.79 -15.27
C LEU A 313 15.70 -0.80 -13.99
N LYS A 314 15.20 -0.25 -12.87
CA LYS A 314 15.69 -0.52 -11.51
C LYS A 314 14.80 -1.48 -10.69
N GLY A 315 13.72 -2.02 -11.26
CA GLY A 315 12.77 -2.98 -10.67
C GLY A 315 11.99 -3.72 -11.76
N ARG A 316 12.46 -4.93 -12.09
CA ARG A 316 12.20 -5.69 -13.32
C ARG A 316 10.75 -6.15 -13.47
N PHE A 317 10.08 -5.65 -14.50
CA PHE A 317 8.69 -5.91 -14.89
C PHE A 317 8.52 -7.23 -15.69
N PHE A 318 9.00 -8.37 -15.17
CA PHE A 318 9.04 -9.69 -15.84
C PHE A 318 10.17 -9.86 -16.89
N VAL A 319 11.27 -10.50 -16.49
CA VAL A 319 12.15 -11.23 -17.44
C VAL A 319 12.41 -12.62 -16.87
N ASN A 320 11.46 -13.52 -17.13
CA ASN A 320 11.74 -14.79 -17.78
C ASN A 320 10.44 -15.29 -18.43
N ASN A 321 10.31 -14.98 -19.74
CA ASN A 321 9.34 -15.38 -20.79
C ASN A 321 7.99 -16.00 -20.36
N LEU A 322 6.86 -15.51 -20.88
CA LEU A 322 6.47 -15.76 -22.27
C LEU A 322 5.67 -14.62 -22.94
N SER A 323 6.13 -14.32 -24.17
CA SER A 323 5.44 -13.75 -25.35
C SER A 323 4.92 -12.31 -25.32
N ASP A 324 5.64 -11.49 -26.08
CA ASP A 324 5.21 -10.38 -26.93
C ASP A 324 4.44 -9.24 -26.30
N ASN A 325 5.10 -8.09 -26.21
CA ASN A 325 4.51 -6.84 -26.70
C ASN A 325 5.61 -5.82 -27.03
N ASN A 326 6.26 -6.03 -28.17
CA ASN A 326 6.73 -4.91 -28.97
C ASN A 326 5.48 -4.24 -29.56
N GLY A 327 4.92 -3.26 -28.85
CA GLY A 327 3.64 -2.65 -29.22
C GLY A 327 3.21 -1.54 -28.27
N TYR A 328 4.07 -0.54 -28.09
CA TYR A 328 3.73 0.68 -27.36
C TYR A 328 2.40 1.27 -27.90
N VAL A 329 1.46 1.52 -26.97
CA VAL A 329 0.14 2.19 -27.10
C VAL A 329 -1.12 1.29 -27.23
N GLN A 330 -1.13 0.13 -27.90
CA GLN A 330 -2.36 -0.71 -27.96
C GLN A 330 -2.50 -1.72 -26.80
N ALA A 331 -1.41 -2.38 -26.39
CA ALA A 331 -1.44 -3.38 -25.30
C ALA A 331 -1.80 -2.75 -23.94
N ALA A 332 -1.35 -1.52 -23.69
CA ALA A 332 -1.63 -0.76 -22.47
C ALA A 332 -3.12 -0.47 -22.29
N ALA A 333 -3.77 0.03 -23.35
CA ALA A 333 -5.18 0.40 -23.33
C ALA A 333 -6.09 -0.85 -23.29
N HIS A 334 -5.79 -1.88 -24.07
CA HIS A 334 -6.54 -3.14 -24.04
C HIS A 334 -6.48 -3.81 -22.67
N LYS A 335 -5.29 -3.89 -22.06
CA LYS A 335 -5.13 -4.43 -20.70
C LYS A 335 -5.89 -3.60 -19.66
N LEU A 336 -5.87 -2.27 -19.76
CA LEU A 336 -6.63 -1.41 -18.87
C LEU A 336 -8.15 -1.65 -19.00
N GLU A 337 -8.67 -1.87 -20.21
CA GLU A 337 -10.08 -2.24 -20.40
C GLU A 337 -10.42 -3.62 -19.84
N LEU A 338 -9.51 -4.61 -19.97
CA LEU A 338 -9.67 -5.93 -19.35
C LEU A 338 -9.69 -5.83 -17.82
N VAL A 339 -8.80 -5.02 -17.24
CA VAL A 339 -8.78 -4.72 -15.79
C VAL A 339 -10.10 -4.10 -15.36
N LYS A 340 -10.59 -3.08 -16.08
CA LYS A 340 -11.90 -2.46 -15.79
C LYS A 340 -13.04 -3.48 -15.91
N LYS A 341 -12.99 -4.38 -16.89
CA LYS A 341 -13.97 -5.47 -17.04
C LYS A 341 -13.96 -6.39 -15.82
N HIS A 342 -12.79 -6.83 -15.35
CA HIS A 342 -12.68 -7.64 -14.14
C HIS A 342 -13.14 -6.87 -12.89
N ILE A 343 -12.78 -5.59 -12.74
CA ILE A 343 -13.26 -4.74 -11.64
C ILE A 343 -14.79 -4.66 -11.63
N ARG A 344 -15.42 -4.45 -12.79
CA ARG A 344 -16.89 -4.44 -12.91
C ARG A 344 -17.50 -5.76 -12.47
N SER A 345 -16.88 -6.91 -12.81
CA SER A 345 -17.41 -8.22 -12.40
C SER A 345 -17.31 -8.46 -10.89
N ILE A 346 -16.23 -8.02 -10.24
CA ILE A 346 -15.95 -8.32 -8.82
C ILE A 346 -16.44 -7.24 -7.84
N ALA A 347 -16.72 -6.02 -8.31
CA ALA A 347 -17.17 -4.91 -7.48
C ALA A 347 -18.66 -4.56 -7.69
N GLY A 348 -19.30 -5.12 -8.73
CA GLY A 348 -20.70 -4.90 -9.05
C GLY A 348 -21.07 -3.41 -9.15
N ALA A 349 -22.11 -3.01 -8.43
CA ALA A 349 -22.61 -1.64 -8.41
C ALA A 349 -21.60 -0.59 -7.90
N LYS A 350 -20.56 -1.01 -7.17
CA LYS A 350 -19.51 -0.11 -6.62
C LYS A 350 -18.32 0.05 -7.55
N SER A 351 -18.32 -0.59 -8.71
CA SER A 351 -17.17 -0.64 -9.64
C SER A 351 -16.57 0.72 -10.01
N GLU A 352 -17.39 1.75 -10.26
CA GLU A 352 -16.91 3.09 -10.59
C GLU A 352 -16.11 3.75 -9.45
N SER A 353 -16.45 3.45 -8.19
CA SER A 353 -15.74 4.00 -7.01
C SER A 353 -14.37 3.36 -6.76
N VAL A 354 -14.09 2.24 -7.42
CA VAL A 354 -12.85 1.46 -7.25
C VAL A 354 -12.01 1.42 -8.53
N MET A 355 -12.35 2.22 -9.55
CA MET A 355 -11.58 2.27 -10.80
C MET A 355 -10.18 2.86 -10.60
N PRO A 356 -9.18 2.45 -11.41
CA PRO A 356 -7.85 3.03 -11.39
C PRO A 356 -7.91 4.55 -11.56
N TYR A 357 -7.22 5.28 -10.66
CA TYR A 357 -7.26 6.73 -10.58
C TYR A 357 -5.94 7.35 -11.04
N ASN A 358 -6.05 8.30 -11.98
CA ASN A 358 -4.96 9.20 -12.38
C ASN A 358 -5.18 10.60 -11.79
N VAL A 359 -4.11 11.19 -11.27
CA VAL A 359 -4.12 12.52 -10.66
C VAL A 359 -4.52 13.59 -11.68
N GLN A 360 -5.45 14.47 -11.31
CA GLN A 360 -5.71 15.68 -12.07
C GLN A 360 -4.63 16.71 -11.76
N ASN A 361 -3.91 17.17 -12.78
CA ASN A 361 -2.88 18.18 -12.62
C ASN A 361 -3.51 19.55 -12.31
N LYS A 362 -3.07 20.17 -11.21
CA LYS A 362 -3.61 21.45 -10.72
C LYS A 362 -2.47 22.46 -10.59
N ARG A 363 -2.75 23.69 -11.02
CA ARG A 363 -1.83 24.82 -10.88
C ARG A 363 -2.47 25.90 -10.03
N LEU A 364 -1.68 26.53 -9.19
CA LEU A 364 -2.14 27.69 -8.43
C LEU A 364 -1.69 28.96 -9.16
N ASP A 365 -2.66 29.67 -9.76
CA ASP A 365 -2.43 31.00 -10.30
C ASP A 365 -2.57 32.05 -9.20
N ILE A 366 -1.51 32.83 -9.05
CA ILE A 366 -1.38 33.89 -8.07
C ILE A 366 -1.07 35.17 -8.85
N GLY A 367 -2.06 35.60 -9.65
CA GLY A 367 -2.07 36.92 -10.28
C GLY A 367 -2.25 38.04 -9.26
N LEU A 368 -2.42 39.28 -9.74
CA LEU A 368 -2.66 40.48 -8.92
C LEU A 368 -3.98 40.48 -8.13
N HIS A 369 -4.77 39.40 -8.17
CA HIS A 369 -6.12 39.26 -7.58
C HIS A 369 -6.18 37.97 -6.73
N ILE A 370 -7.36 37.66 -6.15
CA ILE A 370 -7.61 36.47 -5.30
C ILE A 370 -6.99 35.20 -5.95
N PRO A 371 -6.17 34.40 -5.22
CA PRO A 371 -5.55 33.19 -5.75
C PRO A 371 -6.59 32.22 -6.35
N LYS A 372 -6.29 31.63 -7.51
CA LYS A 372 -7.18 30.67 -8.19
C LYS A 372 -6.48 29.36 -8.47
N ILE A 373 -7.21 28.26 -8.30
CA ILE A 373 -6.74 26.91 -8.65
C ILE A 373 -7.28 26.58 -10.03
N GLU A 374 -6.40 26.24 -10.95
CA GLU A 374 -6.73 25.94 -12.34
C GLU A 374 -6.25 24.52 -12.71
N ASN A 375 -6.86 23.94 -13.75
CA ASN A 375 -6.37 22.69 -14.32
C ASN A 375 -5.15 22.99 -15.18
N ALA A 376 -4.01 22.34 -14.88
CA ALA A 376 -2.80 22.46 -15.68
C ALA A 376 -2.67 21.28 -16.63
N SER A 377 -3.19 21.39 -17.87
CA SER A 377 -3.15 20.31 -18.89
C SER A 377 -3.78 18.97 -18.45
N SER A 378 -3.58 17.90 -19.24
CA SER A 378 -4.15 16.56 -19.03
C SER A 378 -3.76 15.93 -17.69
N SER A 379 -4.46 14.85 -17.30
CA SER A 379 -4.12 14.07 -16.11
C SER A 379 -2.64 13.63 -16.10
N LEU A 380 -2.08 13.53 -14.89
CA LEU A 380 -0.74 13.01 -14.65
C LEU A 380 -0.83 11.59 -14.08
N PRO A 381 0.14 10.70 -14.40
CA PRO A 381 0.25 9.43 -13.72
C PRO A 381 0.44 9.63 -12.22
N THR A 382 -0.37 8.92 -11.42
CA THR A 382 -0.40 9.07 -9.96
C THR A 382 0.96 8.78 -9.30
N TYR A 383 1.69 7.76 -9.82
CA TYR A 383 3.02 7.40 -9.31
C TYR A 383 4.01 8.58 -9.33
N ARG A 384 3.93 9.50 -10.30
CA ARG A 384 4.87 10.63 -10.40
C ARG A 384 4.72 11.57 -9.22
N VAL A 385 3.49 11.81 -8.79
CA VAL A 385 3.20 12.71 -7.68
C VAL A 385 3.60 12.06 -6.36
N ILE A 386 3.31 10.76 -6.19
CA ILE A 386 3.70 9.98 -5.01
C ILE A 386 5.22 9.90 -4.87
N SER A 387 5.92 9.42 -5.90
CA SER A 387 7.37 9.22 -5.88
C SER A 387 8.12 10.53 -5.66
N ASN A 388 7.71 11.62 -6.30
CA ASN A 388 8.31 12.94 -6.05
C ASN A 388 8.16 13.38 -4.59
N PHE A 389 6.97 13.18 -3.99
CA PHE A 389 6.74 13.50 -2.59
C PHE A 389 7.67 12.70 -1.66
N PHE A 390 7.67 11.37 -1.78
CA PHE A 390 8.45 10.49 -0.91
C PHE A 390 9.96 10.64 -1.11
N ASN A 391 10.42 10.85 -2.34
CA ASN A 391 11.83 11.11 -2.62
C ASN A 391 12.27 12.44 -1.99
N THR A 392 11.48 13.50 -2.17
CA THR A 392 11.85 14.84 -1.70
C THR A 392 11.78 14.92 -0.17
N ILE A 393 10.77 14.32 0.47
CA ILE A 393 10.67 14.35 1.94
C ILE A 393 11.83 13.58 2.56
N SER A 394 12.21 12.43 2.00
CA SER A 394 13.25 11.57 2.56
C SER A 394 14.67 12.10 2.38
N VAL A 395 14.91 12.94 1.37
CA VAL A 395 16.16 13.71 1.25
C VAL A 395 16.28 14.76 2.36
N ASN A 396 15.16 15.29 2.84
CA ASN A 396 15.11 16.41 3.79
C ASN A 396 14.73 15.99 5.22
N LEU A 397 14.55 14.69 5.47
CA LEU A 397 14.13 14.12 6.74
C LEU A 397 14.75 12.73 6.90
N SER A 398 15.74 12.62 7.77
CA SER A 398 16.33 11.33 8.11
C SER A 398 15.38 10.46 8.95
N ARG A 399 15.57 9.14 8.93
CA ARG A 399 14.83 8.21 9.82
C ARG A 399 14.98 8.56 11.30
N SER A 400 16.19 8.92 11.73
CA SER A 400 16.44 9.33 13.11
C SER A 400 15.70 10.61 13.47
N GLU A 401 15.69 11.60 12.58
CA GLU A 401 14.97 12.87 12.78
C GLU A 401 13.45 12.66 12.78
N TYR A 402 12.93 11.76 11.94
CA TYR A 402 11.51 11.38 11.94
C TYR A 402 11.01 10.93 13.33
N VAL A 403 11.85 10.17 14.05
CA VAL A 403 11.55 9.72 15.40
C VAL A 403 11.87 10.81 16.43
N SER A 404 13.08 11.38 16.41
CA SER A 404 13.54 12.31 17.45
C SER A 404 12.80 13.64 17.46
N SER A 405 12.20 14.05 16.34
CA SER A 405 11.39 15.26 16.27
C SER A 405 9.96 15.06 16.79
N GLY A 406 9.57 13.83 17.16
CA GLY A 406 8.20 13.48 17.51
C GLY A 406 7.24 13.41 16.31
N LEU A 407 7.74 13.45 15.07
CA LEU A 407 6.89 13.39 13.88
C LEU A 407 6.19 12.03 13.77
N GLN A 408 6.92 10.95 14.05
CA GLN A 408 6.34 9.61 14.13
C GLN A 408 5.12 9.58 15.05
N ASP A 409 5.25 10.10 16.27
CA ASP A 409 4.18 10.06 17.26
C ASP A 409 2.99 10.96 16.86
N ALA A 410 3.27 12.11 16.25
CA ALA A 410 2.24 12.99 15.71
C ALA A 410 1.44 12.31 14.59
N VAL A 411 2.12 11.69 13.62
CA VAL A 411 1.46 10.92 12.54
C VAL A 411 0.70 9.73 13.13
N GLY A 412 1.28 9.01 14.09
CA GLY A 412 0.65 7.86 14.75
C GLY A 412 -0.63 8.24 15.51
N ARG A 413 -0.66 9.37 16.23
CA ARG A 413 -1.87 9.88 16.88
C ARG A 413 -2.94 10.31 15.87
N LEU A 414 -2.54 10.98 14.79
CA LEU A 414 -3.47 11.39 13.75
C LEU A 414 -4.12 10.20 13.05
N VAL A 415 -3.32 9.21 12.66
CA VAL A 415 -3.79 7.93 12.12
C VAL A 415 -4.72 7.25 13.14
N SER A 416 -4.32 7.14 14.40
CA SER A 416 -5.14 6.51 15.44
C SER A 416 -6.52 7.16 15.56
N TYR A 417 -6.57 8.50 15.47
CA TYR A 417 -7.80 9.26 15.55
C TYR A 417 -8.69 8.99 14.32
N VAL A 418 -8.13 9.06 13.11
CA VAL A 418 -8.83 8.80 11.84
C VAL A 418 -9.43 7.39 11.82
N PHE A 419 -8.63 6.39 12.18
CA PHE A 419 -9.05 4.98 12.17
C PHE A 419 -9.83 4.55 13.43
N SER A 420 -10.09 5.46 14.37
CA SER A 420 -10.97 5.20 15.53
C SER A 420 -12.46 5.40 15.26
N GLY A 421 -12.83 5.75 14.01
CA GLY A 421 -14.20 6.07 13.63
C GLY A 421 -14.56 7.55 13.81
N ALA A 422 -13.55 8.44 13.85
CA ALA A 422 -13.81 9.87 13.72
C ALA A 422 -14.57 10.12 12.42
N ASP A 423 -15.64 10.91 12.47
CA ASP A 423 -16.38 11.28 11.26
C ASP A 423 -15.55 12.29 10.46
N VAL A 424 -14.62 11.75 9.68
CA VAL A 424 -13.67 12.56 8.93
C VAL A 424 -14.37 13.32 7.80
N ALA A 425 -15.47 12.78 7.26
CA ALA A 425 -16.32 13.49 6.31
C ALA A 425 -16.96 14.73 6.95
N SER A 426 -17.39 14.63 8.21
CA SER A 426 -17.83 15.77 9.02
C SER A 426 -16.70 16.75 9.30
N LEU A 427 -15.46 16.31 9.55
CA LEU A 427 -14.30 17.21 9.69
C LEU A 427 -14.07 18.04 8.43
N LYS A 428 -14.17 17.42 7.25
CA LYS A 428 -14.05 18.10 5.95
C LYS A 428 -15.15 19.15 5.76
N ASN A 429 -16.39 18.83 6.11
CA ASN A 429 -17.52 19.74 5.98
C ASN A 429 -17.48 20.91 6.98
N LYS A 430 -16.98 20.65 8.21
CA LYS A 430 -16.78 21.65 9.28
C LYS A 430 -15.60 22.59 9.02
N LEU A 431 -14.68 22.19 8.13
CA LEU A 431 -13.59 23.03 7.67
C LEU A 431 -14.00 23.76 6.37
N ASN A 432 -14.63 24.93 6.51
CA ASN A 432 -14.87 25.80 5.36
C ASN A 432 -13.53 26.31 4.81
N LYS A 433 -13.11 25.74 3.67
CA LYS A 433 -11.80 25.98 3.04
C LYS A 433 -11.53 27.47 2.77
N ASP A 434 -12.52 28.20 2.25
CA ASP A 434 -12.36 29.61 1.87
C ASP A 434 -12.25 30.51 3.10
N LYS A 435 -13.06 30.25 4.12
CA LYS A 435 -12.98 30.92 5.42
C LYS A 435 -11.64 30.64 6.10
N PHE A 436 -11.20 29.38 6.10
CA PHE A 436 -9.92 28.99 6.70
C PHE A 436 -8.72 29.68 6.03
N ILE A 437 -8.72 29.75 4.69
CA ILE A 437 -7.68 30.48 3.95
C ILE A 437 -7.69 31.96 4.34
N SER A 438 -8.86 32.59 4.36
CA SER A 438 -9.03 34.00 4.75
C SER A 438 -8.52 34.28 6.17
N ASP A 439 -8.93 33.46 7.14
CA ASP A 439 -8.56 33.63 8.54
C ASP A 439 -7.06 33.36 8.77
N THR A 440 -6.48 32.39 8.06
CA THR A 440 -5.03 32.13 8.11
C THR A 440 -4.24 33.31 7.55
N VAL A 441 -4.67 33.90 6.43
CA VAL A 441 -4.02 35.08 5.85
C VAL A 441 -4.10 36.27 6.82
N LYS A 442 -5.26 36.52 7.44
CA LYS A 442 -5.42 37.56 8.46
C LYS A 442 -4.49 37.34 9.65
N GLN A 443 -4.47 36.12 10.21
CA GLN A 443 -3.60 35.76 11.33
C GLN A 443 -2.12 35.91 10.99
N TYR A 444 -1.71 35.55 9.77
CA TYR A 444 -0.35 35.72 9.30
C TYR A 444 0.09 37.19 9.30
N PHE A 445 -0.75 38.09 8.76
CA PHE A 445 -0.47 39.52 8.76
C PHE A 445 -0.51 40.11 10.18
N LEU A 446 -1.41 39.66 11.05
CA LEU A 446 -1.45 40.08 12.47
C LEU A 446 -0.16 39.68 13.21
N ASN A 447 0.25 38.42 13.11
CA ASN A 447 1.48 37.91 13.74
C ASN A 447 2.71 38.69 13.24
N ARG A 448 2.75 39.01 11.94
CA ARG A 448 3.82 39.81 11.37
C ARG A 448 3.78 41.26 11.87
N LEU A 449 2.64 41.93 11.81
CA LEU A 449 2.50 43.33 12.26
C LEU A 449 2.99 43.52 13.70
N VAL A 450 2.69 42.58 14.60
CA VAL A 450 3.19 42.57 15.98
C VAL A 450 4.70 42.38 16.04
N SER A 451 5.27 41.48 15.23
CA SER A 451 6.73 41.23 15.18
C SER A 451 7.55 42.36 14.56
N VAL A 452 6.97 43.15 13.64
CA VAL A 452 7.68 44.23 12.92
C VAL A 452 7.47 45.60 13.60
N HIS A 453 6.46 45.75 14.46
CA HIS A 453 6.13 47.02 15.13
C HIS A 453 7.30 47.71 15.88
N PRO A 454 8.26 47.00 16.49
CA PRO A 454 9.41 47.67 17.12
C PRO A 454 10.51 48.10 16.12
N PHE A 455 10.45 47.72 14.84
CA PHE A 455 11.51 47.97 13.85
C PHE A 455 11.08 48.79 12.63
N THR A 456 9.79 49.04 12.43
CA THR A 456 9.26 49.77 11.25
C THR A 456 9.69 51.24 11.18
N PHE A 457 10.11 51.85 12.30
CA PHE A 457 10.58 53.24 12.34
C PHE A 457 12.05 53.42 11.91
N LEU A 458 12.82 52.33 11.74
CA LEU A 458 14.28 52.39 11.50
C LEU A 458 14.75 51.78 10.17
N CYS A 459 13.85 51.20 9.36
CA CYS A 459 14.22 50.42 8.18
C CYS A 459 13.77 51.05 6.84
N PRO A 460 14.64 51.14 5.82
CA PRO A 460 14.26 51.64 4.50
C PRO A 460 13.23 50.72 3.81
N PRO A 461 12.42 51.23 2.86
CA PRO A 461 11.31 50.49 2.23
C PRO A 461 11.69 49.10 1.65
N ALA A 462 12.90 48.94 1.14
CA ALA A 462 13.42 47.67 0.62
C ALA A 462 13.67 46.61 1.73
N ALA A 463 13.98 47.04 2.96
CA ALA A 463 14.13 46.16 4.12
C ALA A 463 12.75 45.69 4.62
N ILE A 464 11.71 46.53 4.51
CA ILE A 464 10.31 46.15 4.78
C ILE A 464 9.84 45.06 3.80
N THR A 465 10.24 45.15 2.52
CA THR A 465 9.91 44.12 1.51
C THR A 465 10.61 42.77 1.78
N LYS A 466 11.82 42.79 2.38
CA LYS A 466 12.50 41.58 2.87
C LYS A 466 11.91 41.06 4.18
N MET A 467 11.46 41.93 5.09
CA MET A 467 10.74 41.57 6.33
C MET A 467 9.37 40.93 6.06
N LEU A 468 8.72 41.30 4.96
CA LEU A 468 7.47 40.70 4.46
C LEU A 468 7.69 39.38 3.68
N MET A 469 8.93 38.87 3.59
CA MET A 469 9.16 37.54 3.04
C MET A 469 8.49 36.49 3.93
N ILE A 470 7.73 35.61 3.30
CA ILE A 470 6.90 34.66 4.05
C ILE A 470 7.75 33.48 4.51
N ASN A 471 7.87 33.34 5.83
CA ASN A 471 8.46 32.20 6.51
C ASN A 471 7.38 31.12 6.69
N THR A 472 7.74 29.87 6.39
CA THR A 472 6.89 28.69 6.56
C THR A 472 6.45 28.49 8.01
N ASP A 473 7.32 28.75 8.99
CA ASP A 473 6.99 28.57 10.43
C ASP A 473 5.94 29.60 10.90
N ASP A 474 6.07 30.87 10.48
CA ASP A 474 5.10 31.94 10.81
C ASP A 474 3.72 31.64 10.22
N LEU A 475 3.69 30.96 9.07
CA LEU A 475 2.47 30.60 8.40
C LEU A 475 1.80 29.36 8.98
N ILE A 476 2.57 28.34 9.35
CA ILE A 476 2.05 27.21 10.12
C ILE A 476 1.45 27.72 11.43
N SER A 477 2.13 28.65 12.10
CA SER A 477 1.62 29.29 13.32
C SER A 477 0.31 30.04 13.06
N ALA A 478 0.21 30.78 11.96
CA ALA A 478 -1.02 31.47 11.57
C ALA A 478 -2.17 30.50 11.24
N ALA A 479 -1.86 29.39 10.56
CA ALA A 479 -2.83 28.33 10.23
C ALA A 479 -3.34 27.66 11.51
N GLN A 480 -2.45 27.33 12.45
CA GLN A 480 -2.82 26.81 13.76
C GLN A 480 -3.67 27.81 14.54
N GLY A 481 -3.34 29.10 14.49
CA GLY A 481 -4.14 30.18 15.07
C GLY A 481 -5.56 30.21 14.48
N ALA A 482 -5.69 30.15 13.15
CA ALA A 482 -6.99 30.09 12.48
C ALA A 482 -7.79 28.84 12.89
N LEU A 483 -7.16 27.65 12.89
CA LEU A 483 -7.80 26.40 13.33
C LEU A 483 -8.25 26.47 14.80
N SER A 484 -7.47 27.12 15.67
CA SER A 484 -7.77 27.21 17.10
C SER A 484 -9.08 27.93 17.41
N THR A 485 -9.52 28.81 16.52
CA THR A 485 -10.77 29.58 16.66
C THR A 485 -12.01 28.84 16.13
N ASN A 486 -11.82 27.69 15.50
CA ASN A 486 -12.93 26.88 14.95
C ASN A 486 -13.51 25.96 16.05
N SER A 487 -14.68 26.35 16.58
CA SER A 487 -15.39 25.61 17.63
C SER A 487 -15.88 24.23 17.17
N GLU A 488 -16.29 24.09 15.90
CA GLU A 488 -16.76 22.82 15.35
C GLU A 488 -15.62 21.81 15.19
N LEU A 489 -14.45 22.28 14.76
CA LEU A 489 -13.24 21.48 14.66
C LEU A 489 -12.77 21.05 16.06
N LYS A 490 -12.80 21.97 17.03
CA LYS A 490 -12.49 21.67 18.44
C LYS A 490 -13.40 20.59 19.00
N ALA A 491 -14.70 20.65 18.72
CA ALA A 491 -15.66 19.64 19.15
C ALA A 491 -15.40 18.29 18.47
N ALA A 492 -15.14 18.28 17.17
CA ALA A 492 -14.88 17.06 16.41
C ALA A 492 -13.59 16.36 16.86
N MET A 493 -12.55 17.12 17.17
CA MET A 493 -11.23 16.61 17.60
C MET A 493 -11.10 16.47 19.13
N ASN A 494 -12.20 16.54 19.90
CA ASN A 494 -12.13 16.49 21.36
C ASN A 494 -11.57 15.15 21.89
N ASN A 495 -11.86 14.04 21.18
CA ASN A 495 -11.38 12.70 21.50
C ASN A 495 -9.97 12.40 20.94
N TYR A 496 -9.30 13.40 20.35
CA TYR A 496 -7.92 13.24 19.92
C TYR A 496 -7.02 12.97 21.13
N THR A 497 -6.04 12.08 20.99
CA THR A 497 -5.14 11.73 22.10
C THR A 497 -4.32 12.96 22.53
N GLY A 498 -4.52 13.43 23.77
CA GLY A 498 -3.96 14.68 24.28
C GLY A 498 -4.83 15.93 24.04
N GLY A 499 -6.05 15.75 23.50
CA GLY A 499 -7.04 16.80 23.26
C GLY A 499 -6.74 17.69 22.05
N PHE A 500 -7.62 18.67 21.81
CA PHE A 500 -7.56 19.55 20.64
C PHE A 500 -6.24 20.34 20.53
N GLY A 501 -5.69 20.79 21.65
CA GLY A 501 -4.40 21.49 21.67
C GLY A 501 -3.25 20.62 21.17
N GLN A 502 -3.26 19.32 21.49
CA GLN A 502 -2.28 18.37 20.96
C GLN A 502 -2.51 18.11 19.47
N ALA A 503 -3.77 17.99 19.03
CA ALA A 503 -4.11 17.88 17.61
C ALA A 503 -3.53 19.04 16.78
N LEU A 504 -3.67 20.29 17.24
CA LEU A 504 -3.10 21.44 16.54
C LEU A 504 -1.56 21.39 16.48
N LYS A 505 -0.90 20.97 17.56
CA LYS A 505 0.56 20.77 17.59
C LYS A 505 1.00 19.71 16.58
N ASP A 506 0.31 18.57 16.55
CA ASP A 506 0.61 17.46 15.64
C ASP A 506 0.39 17.85 14.18
N ILE A 507 -0.72 18.52 13.86
CA ILE A 507 -1.01 19.05 12.53
C ILE A 507 0.10 20.01 12.08
N GLY A 508 0.52 20.93 12.95
CA GLY A 508 1.60 21.87 12.63
C GLY A 508 2.93 21.17 12.39
N LEU A 509 3.26 20.17 13.21
CA LEU A 509 4.48 19.38 13.06
C LEU A 509 4.47 18.59 11.74
N ILE A 510 3.36 17.91 11.42
CA ILE A 510 3.17 17.19 10.16
C ILE A 510 3.29 18.15 8.98
N ALA A 511 2.62 19.30 9.03
CA ALA A 511 2.69 20.29 7.98
C ALA A 511 4.12 20.79 7.76
N LYS A 512 4.87 21.07 8.83
CA LYS A 512 6.27 21.51 8.76
C LYS A 512 7.14 20.56 7.93
N TYR A 513 6.99 19.25 8.12
CA TYR A 513 7.78 18.26 7.39
C TYR A 513 7.19 17.89 6.03
N ALA A 514 5.87 17.82 5.89
CA ALA A 514 5.21 17.53 4.61
C ALA A 514 5.52 18.60 3.56
N LEU A 515 5.63 19.88 3.96
CA LEU A 515 6.02 20.97 3.07
C LEU A 515 7.44 20.83 2.51
N LYS A 516 8.34 20.14 3.23
CA LYS A 516 9.68 19.80 2.72
C LYS A 516 9.62 18.75 1.59
N GLY A 517 8.50 18.08 1.40
CA GLY A 517 8.29 17.04 0.39
C GLY A 517 7.97 17.55 -1.03
N PHE A 518 7.93 18.86 -1.26
CA PHE A 518 7.54 19.41 -2.57
C PHE A 518 8.57 20.41 -3.08
N LYS A 519 8.92 20.32 -4.37
CA LYS A 519 9.92 21.21 -4.99
C LYS A 519 9.32 22.57 -5.33
N ASN A 520 8.02 22.60 -5.62
CA ASN A 520 7.29 23.78 -5.99
C ASN A 520 5.81 23.71 -5.54
N LEU A 521 5.12 24.83 -5.71
CA LEU A 521 3.73 25.03 -5.30
C LEU A 521 2.73 24.17 -6.09
N ASP A 522 2.98 23.96 -7.38
CA ASP A 522 2.05 23.22 -8.23
C ASP A 522 2.06 21.72 -7.89
N GLU A 523 3.23 21.15 -7.59
CA GLU A 523 3.36 19.77 -7.07
C GLU A 523 2.59 19.60 -5.75
N LEU A 524 2.72 20.57 -4.86
CA LEU A 524 2.03 20.55 -3.57
C LEU A 524 0.51 20.65 -3.73
N VAL A 525 0.01 21.60 -4.52
CA VAL A 525 -1.43 21.78 -4.76
C VAL A 525 -2.00 20.58 -5.50
N THR A 526 -1.26 20.03 -6.47
CA THR A 526 -1.63 18.79 -7.16
C THR A 526 -1.71 17.62 -6.18
N PHE A 527 -0.69 17.38 -5.34
CA PHE A 527 -0.73 16.29 -4.38
C PHE A 527 -1.90 16.44 -3.42
N PHE A 528 -2.07 17.60 -2.79
CA PHE A 528 -3.10 17.77 -1.76
C PHE A 528 -4.52 17.75 -2.31
N LEU A 529 -4.81 18.37 -3.46
CA LEU A 529 -6.15 18.30 -4.03
C LEU A 529 -6.54 16.89 -4.47
N ASN A 530 -5.54 16.03 -4.71
CA ASN A 530 -5.77 14.68 -5.17
C ASN A 530 -5.52 13.62 -4.10
N VAL A 531 -4.93 13.91 -2.93
CA VAL A 531 -4.48 12.84 -1.99
C VAL A 531 -5.62 11.95 -1.50
N GLY A 532 -6.84 12.48 -1.33
CA GLY A 532 -8.02 11.66 -1.02
C GLY A 532 -8.40 10.72 -2.16
N ASN A 533 -8.09 11.08 -3.41
CA ASN A 533 -8.31 10.24 -4.59
C ASN A 533 -7.11 9.31 -4.88
N ILE A 534 -5.90 9.73 -4.55
CA ILE A 534 -4.68 8.92 -4.70
C ILE A 534 -4.78 7.63 -3.86
N THR A 535 -5.43 7.68 -2.69
CA THR A 535 -5.67 6.48 -1.87
C THR A 535 -6.65 5.50 -2.50
N HIS A 536 -7.43 5.88 -3.52
CA HIS A 536 -8.35 4.95 -4.21
C HIS A 536 -7.60 3.83 -4.94
N ASN A 537 -6.33 4.05 -5.28
CA ASN A 537 -5.49 3.00 -5.90
C ASN A 537 -5.03 1.93 -4.91
N HIS A 538 -5.27 2.12 -3.60
CA HIS A 538 -5.03 1.14 -2.55
C HIS A 538 -6.27 0.27 -2.31
N GLU A 539 -6.67 -0.50 -3.31
CA GLU A 539 -7.96 -1.21 -3.33
C GLU A 539 -7.81 -2.65 -3.84
N PHE A 540 -8.32 -3.63 -3.07
CA PHE A 540 -8.28 -5.06 -3.42
C PHE A 540 -8.80 -5.31 -4.81
N LYS A 541 -9.95 -4.72 -5.16
CA LYS A 541 -10.58 -4.96 -6.46
C LYS A 541 -9.68 -4.51 -7.62
N GLN A 542 -8.89 -3.45 -7.45
CA GLN A 542 -7.92 -3.06 -8.47
C GLN A 542 -6.81 -4.11 -8.62
N TYR A 543 -6.23 -4.57 -7.52
CA TYR A 543 -5.19 -5.60 -7.55
C TYR A 543 -5.70 -6.92 -8.12
N ILE A 544 -6.90 -7.37 -7.72
CA ILE A 544 -7.56 -8.55 -8.29
C ILE A 544 -7.81 -8.35 -9.78
N GLY A 545 -8.28 -7.17 -10.21
CA GLY A 545 -8.49 -6.85 -11.63
C GLY A 545 -7.21 -6.93 -12.46
N TRP A 546 -6.10 -6.39 -11.94
CA TRP A 546 -4.78 -6.50 -12.57
C TRP A 546 -4.25 -7.93 -12.62
N LEU A 547 -4.40 -8.68 -11.54
CA LEU A 547 -3.94 -10.07 -11.46
C LEU A 547 -4.75 -10.98 -12.38
N ARG A 548 -6.09 -10.86 -12.40
CA ARG A 548 -6.96 -11.61 -13.32
C ARG A 548 -6.66 -11.29 -14.79
N ALA A 549 -6.36 -10.03 -15.11
CA ALA A 549 -5.97 -9.64 -16.47
C ALA A 549 -4.59 -10.18 -16.90
N ALA A 550 -3.83 -10.78 -16.00
CA ALA A 550 -2.55 -11.44 -16.27
C ALA A 550 -2.58 -12.95 -15.97
N ASP A 551 -3.74 -13.47 -15.58
CA ASP A 551 -3.93 -14.85 -15.16
C ASP A 551 -4.72 -15.62 -16.22
N PRO A 552 -4.08 -16.57 -16.92
CA PRO A 552 -4.71 -17.28 -18.05
C PRO A 552 -6.04 -17.96 -17.72
N TRP A 553 -6.34 -18.25 -16.46
CA TRP A 553 -7.62 -18.84 -16.05
C TRP A 553 -8.81 -17.89 -16.12
N TYR A 554 -8.55 -16.58 -16.18
CA TYR A 554 -9.56 -15.53 -16.18
C TYR A 554 -9.66 -14.81 -17.52
N GLU A 555 -8.75 -15.06 -18.45
CA GLU A 555 -8.89 -14.65 -19.84
C GLU A 555 -9.99 -15.52 -20.50
N GLY A 556 -11.08 -14.88 -20.92
CA GLY A 556 -12.26 -15.56 -21.46
C GLY A 556 -12.09 -16.18 -22.85
N GLU A 557 -10.86 -16.45 -23.29
CA GLU A 557 -10.61 -17.29 -24.45
C GLU A 557 -10.46 -18.73 -23.95
N ALA A 558 -11.27 -19.63 -24.50
CA ALA A 558 -11.16 -21.05 -24.18
C ALA A 558 -9.70 -21.47 -24.36
N VAL A 559 -9.05 -21.89 -23.27
CA VAL A 559 -7.78 -22.61 -23.32
C VAL A 559 -8.08 -23.93 -24.04
N THR A 560 -8.04 -23.91 -25.37
CA THR A 560 -8.09 -25.10 -26.19
C THR A 560 -6.79 -25.87 -25.95
N ALA A 561 -6.87 -27.20 -25.97
CA ALA A 561 -5.72 -28.09 -25.73
C ALA A 561 -4.51 -27.80 -26.64
N GLU A 562 -4.68 -27.05 -27.74
CA GLU A 562 -3.60 -26.57 -28.61
C GLU A 562 -2.70 -25.49 -27.97
N HIS A 563 -3.16 -24.77 -26.93
CA HIS A 563 -2.34 -23.79 -26.21
C HIS A 563 -1.52 -24.39 -25.06
N MET A 564 -1.75 -25.67 -24.73
CA MET A 564 -0.92 -26.45 -23.80
C MET A 564 0.08 -27.32 -24.57
N ASP A 565 0.95 -26.69 -25.36
CA ASP A 565 2.01 -27.41 -26.05
C ASP A 565 3.00 -27.98 -25.02
N GLU A 566 3.14 -29.32 -25.01
CA GLU A 566 3.96 -30.14 -24.11
C GLU A 566 5.47 -29.80 -24.15
N ASN A 567 5.86 -28.81 -24.98
CA ASN A 567 7.21 -28.30 -25.10
C ASN A 567 7.50 -27.00 -24.31
N ARG A 568 6.51 -26.33 -23.69
CA ARG A 568 6.78 -25.10 -22.89
C ARG A 568 7.31 -25.33 -21.48
N PHE A 569 7.37 -26.59 -21.02
CA PHE A 569 7.90 -26.98 -19.70
C PHE A 569 9.07 -27.99 -19.77
N LYS A 570 9.91 -27.92 -20.81
CA LYS A 570 11.26 -28.51 -20.76
C LYS A 570 12.29 -27.42 -20.51
N ILE A 571 12.68 -27.24 -19.25
CA ILE A 571 13.91 -26.52 -18.89
C ILE A 571 15.08 -27.38 -19.38
N THR A 572 15.56 -27.10 -20.59
CA THR A 572 16.92 -27.47 -20.97
C THR A 572 17.80 -26.26 -20.69
N CYS A 573 18.66 -26.36 -19.67
CA CYS A 573 19.77 -25.43 -19.51
C CYS A 573 20.69 -25.58 -20.72
N LYS A 574 20.55 -24.70 -21.72
CA LYS A 574 21.62 -24.47 -22.68
C LYS A 574 22.58 -23.48 -22.04
N ASN A 575 23.75 -24.02 -21.72
CA ASN A 575 24.93 -23.29 -21.30
C ASN A 575 25.50 -22.63 -22.56
N GLU A 576 25.07 -21.41 -22.90
CA GLU A 576 25.65 -20.63 -23.99
C GLU A 576 26.94 -19.97 -23.51
N ASN A 577 28.00 -20.79 -23.45
CA ASN A 577 29.40 -20.41 -23.57
C ASN A 577 30.19 -21.69 -23.90
N ALA A 578 29.94 -22.21 -25.10
CA ALA A 578 30.78 -23.20 -25.75
C ALA A 578 30.71 -22.93 -27.25
N GLU A 579 31.42 -21.90 -27.70
CA GLU A 579 31.92 -21.89 -29.07
C GLU A 579 33.18 -22.75 -29.07
N ASP A 580 33.04 -23.97 -29.60
CA ASP A 580 34.17 -24.73 -30.12
C ASP A 580 34.76 -23.94 -31.30
N VAL A 581 35.79 -23.13 -31.02
CA VAL A 581 36.79 -22.74 -32.01
C VAL A 581 38.03 -23.58 -31.72
N THR A 582 38.22 -24.62 -32.52
CA THR A 582 39.51 -25.32 -32.63
C THR A 582 40.31 -24.77 -33.80
N LEU A 583 41.59 -24.50 -33.52
CA LEU A 583 42.80 -24.39 -34.36
C LEU A 583 43.58 -23.15 -33.89
N ALA A 584 44.62 -23.30 -33.06
CA ALA A 584 45.95 -23.87 -33.33
C ALA A 584 46.98 -22.72 -33.34
N GLU A 585 48.05 -22.91 -32.54
CA GLU A 585 49.38 -22.27 -32.67
C GLU A 585 49.45 -20.74 -32.38
N ALA A 586 50.42 -20.16 -31.67
CA ALA A 586 51.66 -20.61 -31.07
C ALA A 586 52.17 -19.50 -30.11
N ALA A 587 53.06 -19.92 -29.20
CA ALA A 587 53.91 -19.14 -28.26
C ALA A 587 53.27 -18.70 -26.94
#